data_AF-A0A1G2FRU3-F1
#
_entry.id   AF-A0A1G2FRU3-F1
#
_cell.length_a   1.000
_cell.length_b   1.000
_cell.length_c   1.000
_cell.angle_alpha   90.00
_cell.angle_beta   90.00
_cell.angle_gamma   90.00
#
_symmetry.space_group_name_H-M   'P 1'
#
loop_
_entity.id
_entity.type
_entity.pdbx_description
1 polymer ?
#
loop_
_entity_poly.entity_id
_entity_poly.type
_entity_poly.pdbx_seq_one_letter_code
_entity_poly.pdbx_strand_id
1 'polypeptide(L)'
;MEDFLEKVLTKKEKYAKENIAIVPILHISSHGSEDGLGLTNGELMTWDWMKKELAKINSSLGDSLILCMSSCNGFTACSMFMEDYGKLFISQPPYFALIGSIEKPTWDQTIIGYLTFYHHISKELIPNKAVEAMRVASRHKEFHQTTGKMIKEMVIKVQRALNL
;
A
#
# COMPACT_ATOMS: atom_id res chain seq x y z
N MET A 1 1.22 -18.82 -5.39
CA MET A 1 1.29 -17.44 -5.93
C MET A 1 0.85 -17.40 -7.39
N GLU A 2 1.39 -18.29 -8.24
CA GLU A 2 1.12 -18.31 -9.68
C GLU A 2 -0.38 -18.46 -10.03
N ASP A 3 -1.08 -19.44 -9.45
CA ASP A 3 -2.53 -19.62 -9.65
C ASP A 3 -3.37 -18.38 -9.25
N PHE A 4 -2.95 -17.65 -8.21
CA PHE A 4 -3.62 -16.41 -7.81
C PHE A 4 -3.41 -15.29 -8.84
N LEU A 5 -2.17 -15.11 -9.29
CA LEU A 5 -1.81 -14.10 -10.28
C LEU A 5 -2.53 -14.35 -11.61
N GLU A 6 -2.58 -15.61 -12.05
CA GLU A 6 -3.32 -16.00 -13.26
C GLU A 6 -4.78 -15.57 -13.17
N LYS A 7 -5.47 -15.89 -12.07
CA LYS A 7 -6.87 -15.50 -11.85
C LYS A 7 -7.08 -13.99 -11.85
N VAL A 8 -6.15 -13.23 -11.26
CA VAL A 8 -6.20 -11.76 -11.23
C VAL A 8 -6.04 -11.19 -12.65
N LEU A 9 -5.09 -11.71 -13.42
CA LEU A 9 -4.84 -11.29 -14.80
C LEU A 9 -6.01 -11.61 -15.72
N THR A 10 -6.59 -12.81 -15.63
CA THR A 10 -7.77 -13.19 -16.42
C THR A 10 -8.94 -12.24 -16.16
N LYS A 11 -9.18 -11.85 -14.90
CA LYS A 11 -10.20 -10.85 -14.57
C LYS A 11 -9.85 -9.48 -15.17
N LYS A 12 -8.60 -9.03 -15.03
CA LYS A 12 -8.14 -7.75 -15.58
C LYS A 12 -8.38 -7.67 -17.09
N GLU A 13 -8.02 -8.71 -17.82
CA GLU A 13 -8.25 -8.80 -19.27
C GLU A 13 -9.74 -8.78 -19.63
N LYS A 14 -10.58 -9.48 -18.85
CA LYS A 14 -12.02 -9.47 -19.06
C LYS A 14 -12.60 -8.06 -18.94
N TYR A 15 -12.35 -7.35 -17.84
CA TYR A 15 -12.90 -6.00 -17.65
C TYR A 15 -12.28 -4.98 -18.61
N ALA A 16 -11.01 -5.16 -19.01
CA ALA A 16 -10.40 -4.33 -20.04
C ALA A 16 -11.15 -4.44 -21.39
N LYS A 17 -11.57 -5.66 -21.79
CA LYS A 17 -12.41 -5.87 -22.98
C LYS A 17 -13.80 -5.20 -22.86
N GLU A 18 -14.29 -5.06 -21.64
CA GLU A 18 -15.57 -4.40 -21.33
C GLU A 18 -15.43 -2.88 -21.13
N ASN A 19 -14.24 -2.30 -21.32
CA ASN A 19 -13.91 -0.89 -21.03
C ASN A 19 -14.22 -0.47 -19.58
N ILE A 20 -14.13 -1.42 -18.65
CA ILE A 20 -14.33 -1.17 -17.23
C ILE A 20 -12.95 -0.98 -16.58
N ALA A 21 -12.73 0.22 -16.03
CA ALA A 21 -11.53 0.50 -15.24
C ALA A 21 -11.58 -0.29 -13.92
N ILE A 22 -10.55 -1.10 -13.68
CA ILE A 22 -10.34 -1.76 -12.38
C ILE A 22 -9.23 -1.04 -11.64
N VAL A 23 -9.46 -0.77 -10.35
CA VAL A 23 -8.39 -0.38 -9.43
C VAL A 23 -8.06 -1.58 -8.55
N PRO A 24 -6.91 -2.24 -8.73
CA PRO A 24 -6.53 -3.37 -7.90
C PRO A 24 -6.12 -2.87 -6.51
N ILE A 25 -6.79 -3.39 -5.49
CA ILE A 25 -6.49 -3.07 -4.09
C ILE A 25 -6.13 -4.35 -3.35
N LEU A 26 -4.98 -4.36 -2.68
CA LEU A 26 -4.59 -5.39 -1.74
C LEU A 26 -4.75 -4.85 -0.32
N HIS A 27 -5.67 -5.44 0.43
CA HIS A 27 -5.87 -5.14 1.84
C HIS A 27 -5.17 -6.19 2.70
N ILE A 28 -4.33 -5.75 3.63
CA ILE A 28 -3.68 -6.62 4.61
C ILE A 28 -4.11 -6.17 6.01
N SER A 29 -4.78 -7.06 6.73
CA SER A 29 -5.17 -6.87 8.13
C SER A 29 -4.42 -7.85 9.00
N SER A 30 -3.46 -7.36 9.79
CA SER A 30 -2.61 -8.19 10.63
C SER A 30 -1.96 -7.37 11.75
N HIS A 31 -1.21 -8.05 12.63
CA HIS A 31 -0.21 -7.37 13.45
C HIS A 31 0.90 -6.84 12.55
N GLY A 32 1.35 -5.61 12.82
CA GLY A 32 2.46 -4.97 12.12
C GLY A 32 3.54 -4.54 13.11
N SER A 33 4.77 -4.49 12.64
CA SER A 33 5.93 -3.95 13.34
C SER A 33 6.63 -2.92 12.43
N GLU A 34 7.74 -2.36 12.91
CA GLU A 34 8.58 -1.49 12.10
C GLU A 34 9.29 -2.24 10.96
N ASP A 35 9.50 -3.55 11.12
CA ASP A 35 10.29 -4.40 10.21
C ASP A 35 9.47 -5.31 9.30
N GLY A 36 8.16 -5.43 9.54
CA GLY A 36 7.31 -6.35 8.77
C GLY A 36 5.94 -6.62 9.37
N LEU A 37 5.36 -7.74 8.94
CA LEU A 37 4.10 -8.27 9.47
C LEU A 37 4.35 -9.52 10.31
N GLY A 38 3.88 -9.49 11.56
CA GLY A 38 3.95 -10.63 12.46
C GLY A 38 2.86 -11.66 12.14
N LEU A 39 3.26 -12.90 11.92
CA LEU A 39 2.36 -14.04 11.72
C LEU A 39 2.00 -14.71 13.04
N THR A 40 0.88 -15.45 13.05
CA THR A 40 0.38 -16.12 14.25
C THR A 40 1.30 -17.24 14.75
N ASN A 41 2.19 -17.76 13.89
CA ASN A 41 3.21 -18.74 14.22
C ASN A 41 4.51 -18.11 14.78
N GLY A 42 4.54 -16.78 14.95
CA GLY A 42 5.72 -16.05 15.41
C GLY A 42 6.74 -15.70 14.33
N GLU A 43 6.50 -16.10 13.08
CA GLU A 43 7.32 -15.67 11.95
C GLU A 43 7.07 -14.21 11.60
N LEU A 44 8.09 -13.56 11.05
CA LEU A 44 8.03 -12.19 10.56
C LEU A 44 8.12 -12.19 9.03
N MET A 45 7.08 -11.70 8.37
CA MET A 45 7.16 -11.36 6.96
C MET A 45 7.82 -9.98 6.82
N THR A 46 9.11 -9.96 6.48
CA THR A 46 9.88 -8.72 6.40
C THR A 46 9.47 -7.83 5.23
N TRP A 47 9.70 -6.53 5.35
CA TRP A 47 9.47 -5.59 4.24
C TRP A 47 10.29 -5.94 2.99
N ASP A 48 11.52 -6.43 3.13
CA ASP A 48 12.34 -6.86 2.00
C ASP A 48 11.74 -8.03 1.22
N TRP A 49 11.22 -9.02 1.95
CA TRP A 49 10.53 -10.14 1.33
C TRP A 49 9.23 -9.66 0.67
N MET A 50 8.43 -8.88 1.39
CA MET A 50 7.16 -8.37 0.88
C MET A 50 7.34 -7.51 -0.36
N LYS A 51 8.37 -6.66 -0.38
CA LYS A 51 8.74 -5.83 -1.52
C LYS A 51 8.95 -6.67 -2.78
N LYS A 52 9.70 -7.77 -2.69
CA LYS A 52 9.98 -8.66 -3.83
C LYS A 52 8.71 -9.28 -4.38
N GLU A 53 7.82 -9.74 -3.52
CA GLU A 53 6.57 -10.36 -3.95
C GLU A 53 5.56 -9.33 -4.46
N LEU A 54 5.43 -8.20 -3.78
CA LEU A 54 4.56 -7.11 -4.18
C LEU A 54 5.00 -6.48 -5.50
N ALA A 55 6.30 -6.38 -5.78
CA ALA A 55 6.80 -5.89 -7.06
C ALA A 55 6.35 -6.78 -8.23
N LYS A 56 6.39 -8.11 -8.08
CA LYS A 56 5.88 -9.05 -9.09
C LYS A 56 4.38 -8.85 -9.32
N ILE A 57 3.62 -8.74 -8.23
CA ILE A 57 2.16 -8.52 -8.28
C ILE A 57 1.86 -7.18 -8.96
N ASN A 58 2.49 -6.10 -8.53
CA ASN A 58 2.25 -4.75 -9.05
C ASN A 58 2.62 -4.65 -10.54
N SER A 59 3.75 -5.24 -10.95
CA SER A 59 4.16 -5.29 -12.35
C SER A 59 3.13 -6.02 -13.22
N SER A 60 2.60 -7.16 -12.76
CA SER A 60 1.52 -7.87 -13.46
C SER A 60 0.22 -7.04 -13.58
N LEU A 61 0.00 -6.16 -12.60
CA LEU A 61 -1.13 -5.24 -12.56
C LEU A 61 -0.89 -3.94 -13.35
N GLY A 62 0.24 -3.80 -14.04
CA GLY A 62 0.58 -2.58 -14.78
C GLY A 62 0.84 -1.39 -13.87
N ASP A 63 1.52 -1.64 -12.74
CA ASP A 63 1.96 -0.63 -11.78
C ASP A 63 0.84 0.22 -11.17
N SER A 64 -0.32 -0.40 -10.94
CA SER A 64 -1.54 0.26 -10.44
C SER A 64 -2.00 -0.23 -9.06
N LEU A 65 -1.23 -1.09 -8.38
CA LEU A 65 -1.61 -1.69 -7.11
C LEU A 65 -1.73 -0.65 -6.00
N ILE A 66 -2.90 -0.56 -5.38
CA ILE A 66 -3.08 0.15 -4.12
C ILE A 66 -2.90 -0.84 -2.97
N LEU A 67 -1.94 -0.56 -2.08
CA LEU A 67 -1.70 -1.32 -0.87
C LEU A 67 -2.40 -0.64 0.33
N CYS A 68 -3.28 -1.37 0.99
CA CYS A 68 -3.98 -0.95 2.20
C CYS A 68 -3.46 -1.76 3.41
N MET A 69 -2.74 -1.09 4.31
CA MET A 69 -2.17 -1.69 5.51
C MET A 69 -3.04 -1.40 6.72
N SER A 70 -3.91 -2.34 7.05
CA SER A 70 -4.74 -2.35 8.27
C SER A 70 -3.98 -3.01 9.42
N SER A 71 -2.83 -2.46 9.75
CA SER A 71 -1.92 -2.96 10.78
C SER A 71 -1.37 -1.83 11.64
N CYS A 72 -0.88 -2.17 12.83
CA CYS A 72 -0.07 -1.25 13.64
C CYS A 72 1.13 -0.80 12.82
N ASN A 73 1.43 0.51 12.83
CA ASN A 73 2.52 1.10 12.06
C ASN A 73 2.46 0.75 10.57
N GLY A 74 1.29 0.45 9.99
CA GLY A 74 1.17 0.00 8.61
C GLY A 74 1.73 0.98 7.57
N PHE A 75 1.88 2.26 7.91
CA PHE A 75 2.52 3.25 7.05
C PHE A 75 4.04 3.08 6.92
N THR A 76 4.71 2.34 7.83
CA THR A 76 6.16 2.02 7.73
C THR A 76 6.48 1.16 6.50
N ALA A 77 5.48 0.54 5.88
CA ALA A 77 5.58 -0.11 4.57
C ALA A 77 6.11 0.83 3.46
N CYS A 78 6.10 2.16 3.66
CA CYS A 78 6.79 3.11 2.77
C CYS A 78 8.31 2.88 2.68
N SER A 79 8.91 2.24 3.69
CA SER A 79 10.31 1.83 3.70
C SER A 79 10.65 0.84 2.58
N MET A 80 9.69 0.10 2.02
CA MET A 80 9.95 -0.78 0.87
C MET A 80 10.46 -0.01 -0.37
N PHE A 81 10.27 1.32 -0.42
CA PHE A 81 10.83 2.19 -1.46
C PHE A 81 12.23 2.71 -1.15
N MET A 82 12.69 2.55 0.08
CA MET A 82 14.00 2.93 0.56
C MET A 82 14.87 1.66 0.52
N GLU A 83 15.72 1.51 -0.50
CA GLU A 83 16.72 0.43 -0.53
C GLU A 83 18.13 1.01 -0.53
N ASP A 84 19.02 0.30 0.17
CA ASP A 84 20.44 0.52 0.44
C ASP A 84 21.05 1.80 -0.14
N TYR A 85 21.42 2.71 0.77
CA TYR A 85 22.38 3.81 0.62
C TYR A 85 23.34 3.69 -0.59
N GLY A 86 22.86 3.92 -1.81
CA GLY A 86 23.68 3.81 -3.02
C GLY A 86 23.01 3.35 -4.31
N LYS A 87 21.88 2.63 -4.30
CA LYS A 87 21.18 2.26 -5.55
C LYS A 87 19.93 3.10 -5.75
N LEU A 88 20.08 4.11 -6.59
CA LEU A 88 19.01 5.02 -6.96
C LEU A 88 17.99 4.27 -7.83
N PHE A 89 16.85 3.96 -7.21
CA PHE A 89 15.63 3.38 -7.78
C PHE A 89 15.57 1.87 -7.91
N ILE A 90 14.60 1.31 -7.19
CA ILE A 90 14.01 0.02 -7.47
C ILE A 90 13.41 0.11 -8.88
N SER A 91 13.83 -0.78 -9.78
CA SER A 91 13.33 -0.85 -11.15
C SER A 91 11.84 -1.20 -11.22
N GLN A 92 11.31 -1.81 -10.16
CA GLN A 92 9.92 -2.27 -10.05
C GLN A 92 9.31 -1.90 -8.70
N PRO A 93 8.45 -0.87 -8.64
CA PRO A 93 7.84 -0.45 -7.38
C PRO A 93 6.95 -1.57 -6.80
N PRO A 94 6.96 -1.80 -5.48
CA PRO A 94 6.11 -2.81 -4.85
C PRO A 94 4.61 -2.47 -4.93
N TYR A 95 4.26 -1.20 -5.06
CA TYR A 95 2.88 -0.73 -5.21
C TYR A 95 2.86 0.67 -5.83
N PHE A 96 1.71 1.08 -6.35
CA PHE A 96 1.48 2.46 -6.80
C PHE A 96 1.26 3.41 -5.62
N ALA A 97 0.34 3.04 -4.72
CA ALA A 97 -0.06 3.83 -3.56
C ALA A 97 -0.12 2.97 -2.30
N LEU A 98 0.19 3.60 -1.16
CA LEU A 98 0.06 3.01 0.17
C LEU A 98 -0.98 3.83 0.95
N ILE A 99 -1.90 3.13 1.60
CA ILE A 99 -2.79 3.66 2.64
C ILE A 99 -2.49 2.89 3.91
N GLY A 100 -2.26 3.59 5.02
CA GLY A 100 -1.95 2.95 6.30
C GLY A 100 -1.94 3.95 7.44
N SER A 101 -1.83 3.44 8.66
CA SER A 101 -1.70 4.27 9.86
C SER A 101 -0.24 4.43 10.27
N ILE A 102 0.17 5.64 10.66
CA ILE A 102 1.48 5.87 11.29
C ILE A 102 1.47 5.32 12.71
N GLU A 103 0.40 5.58 13.46
CA GLU A 103 0.24 5.06 14.83
C GLU A 103 -0.45 3.69 14.84
N LYS A 104 -0.66 3.15 16.04
CA LYS A 104 -1.44 1.94 16.29
C LYS A 104 -2.94 2.27 16.37
N PRO A 105 -3.75 2.05 15.32
CA PRO A 105 -5.18 2.19 15.43
C PRO A 105 -5.76 1.04 16.27
N THR A 106 -6.89 1.29 16.93
CA THR A 106 -7.70 0.22 17.51
C THR A 106 -8.43 -0.55 16.41
N TRP A 107 -8.96 -1.73 16.76
CA TRP A 107 -9.66 -2.59 15.80
C TRP A 107 -10.96 -1.97 15.27
N ASP A 108 -11.70 -1.26 16.11
CA ASP A 108 -12.89 -0.50 15.72
C ASP A 108 -12.54 0.64 14.76
N GLN A 109 -11.43 1.35 15.01
CA GLN A 109 -10.94 2.41 14.13
C GLN A 109 -10.55 1.88 12.75
N THR A 110 -9.87 0.73 12.67
CA THR A 110 -9.49 0.15 11.38
C THR A 110 -10.71 -0.32 10.59
N ILE A 111 -11.68 -0.97 11.23
CA ILE A 111 -12.91 -1.42 10.54
C ILE A 111 -13.71 -0.24 10.01
N ILE A 112 -14.01 0.75 10.86
CA ILE A 112 -14.78 1.92 10.46
C ILE A 112 -14.04 2.69 9.37
N GLY A 113 -12.73 2.87 9.55
CA GLY A 113 -11.87 3.59 8.62
C GLY A 113 -11.86 2.95 7.23
N TYR A 114 -11.55 1.64 7.14
CA TYR A 114 -11.48 0.95 5.85
C TYR A 114 -12.84 0.74 5.20
N LEU A 115 -13.90 0.51 5.98
CA LEU A 115 -15.27 0.48 5.43
C LEU A 115 -15.62 1.81 4.76
N THR A 116 -15.31 2.92 5.43
CA THR A 116 -15.52 4.27 4.89
C THR A 116 -14.67 4.50 3.64
N PHE A 117 -13.39 4.12 3.69
CA PHE A 117 -12.49 4.22 2.55
C PHE A 117 -13.05 3.49 1.32
N TYR A 118 -13.44 2.22 1.46
CA TYR A 118 -13.97 1.45 0.33
C TYR A 118 -15.29 1.99 -0.20
N HIS A 119 -16.16 2.48 0.68
CA HIS A 119 -17.39 3.16 0.27
C HIS A 119 -17.08 4.35 -0.65
N HIS A 120 -16.17 5.24 -0.24
CA HIS A 120 -15.80 6.41 -1.04
C HIS A 120 -15.06 6.05 -2.34
N ILE A 121 -14.14 5.08 -2.30
CA ILE A 121 -13.44 4.60 -3.51
C ILE A 121 -14.44 4.05 -4.53
N SER A 122 -15.45 3.29 -4.10
CA SER A 122 -16.47 2.73 -5.00
C SER A 122 -17.37 3.78 -5.67
N LYS A 123 -17.43 5.00 -5.12
CA LYS A 123 -18.28 6.08 -5.61
C LYS A 123 -17.55 7.08 -6.49
N GLU A 124 -16.37 7.50 -6.06
CA GLU A 124 -15.68 8.66 -6.67
C GLU A 124 -14.28 8.32 -7.19
N LEU A 125 -13.69 7.17 -6.83
CA LEU A 125 -12.31 6.81 -7.20
C LEU A 125 -11.26 7.91 -6.89
N ILE A 126 -11.47 8.69 -5.82
CA ILE A 126 -10.55 9.74 -5.35
C ILE A 126 -9.94 9.33 -4.00
N PRO A 127 -8.73 8.73 -3.97
CA PRO A 127 -8.10 8.24 -2.75
C PRO A 127 -7.95 9.29 -1.64
N ASN A 128 -7.56 10.53 -1.97
CA ASN A 128 -7.35 11.58 -0.97
C ASN A 128 -8.63 11.87 -0.17
N LYS A 129 -9.78 11.93 -0.85
CA LYS A 129 -11.08 12.14 -0.20
C LYS A 129 -11.49 10.93 0.63
N ALA A 130 -11.21 9.73 0.14
CA ALA A 130 -11.52 8.49 0.85
C ALA A 130 -10.71 8.37 2.15
N VAL A 131 -9.43 8.77 2.14
CA VAL A 131 -8.57 8.80 3.34
C VAL A 131 -9.02 9.89 4.32
N GLU A 132 -9.47 11.05 3.82
CA GLU A 132 -10.01 12.08 4.71
C GLU A 132 -11.31 11.62 5.39
N ALA A 133 -12.23 11.03 4.64
CA ALA A 133 -13.45 10.45 5.20
C ALA A 133 -13.13 9.32 6.21
N MET A 134 -12.15 8.48 5.90
CA MET A 134 -11.63 7.44 6.80
C MET A 134 -11.18 8.00 8.14
N ARG A 135 -10.44 9.12 8.16
CA ARG A 135 -10.01 9.78 9.41
C ARG A 135 -11.20 10.29 10.23
N VAL A 136 -12.14 10.96 9.55
CA VAL A 136 -13.32 11.55 10.21
C VAL A 136 -14.19 10.47 10.83
N ALA A 137 -14.53 9.42 10.06
CA ALA A 137 -15.43 8.36 10.51
C ALA A 137 -14.83 7.52 11.64
N SER A 138 -13.55 7.15 11.54
CA SER A 138 -12.86 6.35 12.55
C SER A 138 -12.48 7.16 13.80
N ARG A 139 -12.50 8.50 13.73
CA ARG A 139 -11.91 9.40 14.74
C ARG A 139 -10.41 9.11 14.96
N HIS A 140 -9.73 8.65 13.92
CA HIS A 140 -8.29 8.38 13.90
C HIS A 140 -7.59 9.22 12.83
N LYS A 141 -6.87 10.26 13.26
CA LYS A 141 -6.24 11.23 12.36
C LYS A 141 -5.00 10.69 11.62
N GLU A 142 -4.39 9.63 12.14
CA GLU A 142 -3.09 9.13 11.67
C GLU A 142 -3.20 8.11 10.52
N PHE A 143 -4.34 8.04 9.83
CA PHE A 143 -4.39 7.40 8.52
C PHE A 143 -3.76 8.31 7.48
N HIS A 144 -2.86 7.79 6.66
CA HIS A 144 -2.18 8.55 5.61
C HIS A 144 -2.20 7.78 4.29
N GLN A 145 -1.89 8.52 3.24
CA GLN A 145 -1.60 7.95 1.95
C GLN A 145 -0.32 8.54 1.37
N THR A 146 0.37 7.73 0.58
CA THR A 146 1.51 8.17 -0.23
C THR A 146 1.54 7.38 -1.53
N THR A 147 2.35 7.84 -2.49
CA THR A 147 2.61 7.14 -3.74
C THR A 147 4.10 6.88 -3.88
N GLY A 148 4.46 5.87 -4.67
CA GLY A 148 5.87 5.62 -4.99
C GLY A 148 6.57 6.86 -5.57
N LYS A 149 5.84 7.67 -6.36
CA LYS A 149 6.31 8.96 -6.88
C LYS A 149 6.63 9.95 -5.76
N MET A 150 5.71 10.14 -4.80
CA MET A 150 5.92 11.06 -3.67
C MET A 150 7.10 10.64 -2.79
N ILE A 151 7.23 9.33 -2.52
CA ILE A 151 8.37 8.80 -1.74
C ILE A 151 9.68 9.10 -2.47
N LYS A 152 9.73 8.83 -3.78
CA LYS A 152 10.89 9.14 -4.63
C LYS A 152 11.27 10.62 -4.59
N GLU A 153 10.30 11.52 -4.74
CA GLU A 153 10.55 12.97 -4.68
C GLU A 153 11.07 13.40 -3.30
N MET A 154 10.55 12.81 -2.23
CA MET A 154 11.01 13.08 -0.86
C MET A 154 12.45 12.63 -0.64
N VAL A 155 12.81 11.41 -1.06
CA VAL A 155 14.18 10.88 -0.93
C VAL A 155 15.19 11.75 -1.68
N ILE A 156 14.88 12.15 -2.91
CA ILE A 156 15.74 13.05 -3.71
C ILE A 156 15.94 14.40 -2.99
N LYS A 157 14.88 14.97 -2.41
CA LYS A 157 14.96 16.23 -1.66
C LYS A 157 15.86 16.11 -0.44
N VAL A 158 15.72 15.01 0.32
CA VAL A 158 16.55 14.74 1.51
C VAL A 158 18.02 14.54 1.13
N GLN A 159 18.31 13.77 0.09
CA GLN A 159 19.69 13.57 -0.40
C GLN A 159 20.36 14.89 -0.77
N ARG A 160 19.65 15.74 -1.54
CA ARG A 160 20.14 17.07 -1.90
C ARG A 160 20.39 17.97 -0.69
N ALA A 161 19.51 17.91 0.31
CA ALA A 161 19.67 18.69 1.54
C ALA A 161 20.85 18.21 2.39
N LEU A 162 21.19 16.91 2.30
CA LEU A 162 22.26 16.27 3.07
C LEU A 162 23.59 16.16 2.32
N ASN A 163 23.71 16.69 1.10
CA ASN A 163 24.87 16.53 0.21
C ASN A 163 25.28 15.05 -0.03
N LEU A 164 24.31 14.13 -0.07
CA LEU A 164 24.48 12.72 -0.40
C LEU A 164 24.19 12.46 -1.89
#